data_AF-A0A7J9ZRP5-F1
#
_entry.id   AF-A0A7J9ZRP5-F1
#
_cell.length_a   1.000
_cell.length_b   1.000
_cell.length_c   1.000
_cell.angle_alpha   90.00
_cell.angle_beta   90.00
_cell.angle_gamma   90.00
#
_symmetry.space_group_name_H-M   'P 1'
#
loop_
_entity.id
_entity.type
_entity.pdbx_description
1 polymer ?
#
loop_
_entity_poly.entity_id
_entity_poly.type
_entity_poly.pdbx_seq_one_letter_code
_entity_poly.pdbx_strand_id
1 'polypeptide(L)'
;MPKRALVIAGGAAVAAVLIGVSAAAVIAANQREYTKVAEDRAGGAAPAPADATSPAAGETGAMGTPSPQRTPKPTKSSPNRRDTGGGGEGGGTSGRPAPRPIPAGFIKDASAGLAYPSKGSPWFRADDFGAYRASWTSYQKRQVSREPDYYAEIGAGRLPGDIGYSGSGSLRSATETLAKRYLADRGLYPDHRLSGVVSSARTVDGRRAWYYSAVLNFPQAAEEGWSWKSEKMALLVVHRPGRRPGTMFTTIPDVLNTSIGTNAISAARVL
;
A
#
# COMPACT_ATOMS: atom_id res chain seq x y z
N MET A 1 72.17 -19.73 -24.74
CA MET A 1 71.35 -18.66 -25.36
C MET A 1 70.41 -19.33 -26.36
N PRO A 2 69.13 -18.94 -26.54
CA PRO A 2 68.41 -17.81 -25.94
C PRO A 2 67.41 -18.21 -24.83
N LYS A 3 67.10 -17.21 -24.00
CA LYS A 3 66.10 -17.15 -22.93
C LYS A 3 64.71 -16.83 -23.51
N ARG A 4 63.66 -17.48 -23.03
CA ARG A 4 62.25 -17.04 -23.05
C ARG A 4 61.51 -17.79 -21.93
N ALA A 5 60.53 -17.27 -21.20
CA ALA A 5 60.14 -15.92 -20.82
C ALA A 5 59.27 -16.13 -19.55
N LEU A 6 59.41 -15.22 -18.60
CA LEU A 6 58.68 -15.14 -17.34
C LEU A 6 57.17 -15.02 -17.60
N VAL A 7 56.37 -15.98 -17.12
CA VAL A 7 54.91 -15.84 -17.05
C VAL A 7 54.58 -15.08 -15.77
N ILE A 8 54.15 -13.84 -15.95
CA ILE A 8 53.69 -12.96 -14.88
C ILE A 8 52.31 -13.43 -14.42
N ALA A 9 52.23 -13.83 -13.16
CA ALA A 9 51.00 -13.89 -12.40
C ALA A 9 50.40 -12.47 -12.29
N GLY A 10 49.16 -12.30 -12.74
CA GLY A 10 48.40 -11.06 -12.62
C GLY A 10 47.01 -11.36 -12.11
N GLY A 11 46.83 -11.20 -10.80
CA GLY A 11 45.55 -11.38 -10.13
C GLY A 11 44.55 -10.27 -10.46
N ALA A 12 43.29 -10.67 -10.56
CA ALA A 12 42.14 -9.79 -10.42
C ALA A 12 41.07 -10.55 -9.64
N ALA A 13 41.24 -10.60 -8.32
CA ALA A 13 40.18 -10.99 -7.40
C ALA A 13 39.14 -9.86 -7.36
N VAL A 14 38.07 -10.00 -8.12
CA VAL A 14 36.87 -9.16 -7.95
C VAL A 14 36.11 -9.71 -6.75
N ALA A 15 36.32 -9.09 -5.59
CA ALA A 15 35.52 -9.32 -4.39
C ALA A 15 34.08 -8.83 -4.64
N ALA A 16 33.20 -9.74 -5.01
CA ALA A 16 31.76 -9.52 -4.94
C ALA A 16 31.35 -9.52 -3.46
N VAL A 17 31.33 -8.35 -2.83
CA VAL A 17 30.70 -8.17 -1.51
C VAL A 17 29.19 -8.26 -1.69
N LEU A 18 28.67 -9.48 -1.59
CA LEU A 18 27.23 -9.74 -1.45
C LEU A 18 26.80 -9.30 -0.06
N ILE A 19 26.20 -8.10 0.03
CA ILE A 19 25.41 -7.72 1.20
C ILE A 19 24.08 -8.48 1.11
N GLY A 20 24.12 -9.75 1.50
CA GLY A 20 22.92 -10.57 1.71
C GLY A 20 22.26 -10.19 3.02
N VAL A 21 21.46 -9.12 3.03
CA VAL A 21 20.49 -8.94 4.11
C VAL A 21 19.39 -9.98 3.88
N SER A 22 19.36 -11.03 4.71
CA SER A 22 18.34 -12.06 4.64
C SER A 22 16.95 -11.43 4.87
N ALA A 23 15.92 -11.96 4.20
CA ALA A 23 14.55 -11.49 4.38
C ALA A 23 14.13 -11.50 5.87
N ALA A 24 14.68 -12.42 6.68
CA ALA A 24 14.47 -12.47 8.12
C ALA A 24 15.00 -11.22 8.86
N ALA A 25 16.17 -10.69 8.48
CA ALA A 25 16.71 -9.46 9.08
C ALA A 25 15.88 -8.22 8.70
N VAL A 26 15.35 -8.16 7.47
CA VAL A 26 14.42 -7.09 7.05
C VAL A 26 13.08 -7.19 7.79
N ILE A 27 12.55 -8.40 7.98
CA ILE A 27 11.32 -8.64 8.74
C ILE A 27 11.51 -8.24 10.21
N ALA A 28 12.62 -8.63 10.84
CA ALA A 28 12.91 -8.30 12.24
C ALA A 28 13.18 -6.80 12.46
N ALA A 29 13.90 -6.15 11.53
CA ALA A 29 14.15 -4.71 11.61
C ALA A 29 12.86 -3.90 11.42
N ASN A 30 12.02 -4.27 10.45
CA ASN A 30 10.75 -3.60 10.23
C ASN A 30 9.79 -3.81 11.41
N GLN A 31 9.69 -5.02 11.97
CA GLN A 31 8.83 -5.27 13.13
C GLN A 31 9.22 -4.40 14.33
N ARG A 32 10.52 -4.23 14.62
CA ARG A 32 10.99 -3.37 15.73
C ARG A 32 10.70 -1.89 15.52
N GLU A 33 10.77 -1.37 14.29
CA GLU A 33 10.39 0.02 14.00
C GLU A 33 8.88 0.24 14.14
N TYR A 34 8.05 -0.73 13.76
CA TYR A 34 6.59 -0.62 13.90
C TYR A 34 6.14 -0.64 15.37
N THR A 35 6.78 -1.43 16.24
CA THR A 35 6.46 -1.42 17.68
C THR A 35 6.85 -0.09 18.33
N LYS A 36 8.01 0.48 17.97
CA LYS A 36 8.46 1.78 18.52
C LYS A 36 7.54 2.94 18.16
N VAL A 37 7.06 3.03 16.93
CA VAL A 37 6.13 4.11 16.53
C VAL A 37 4.77 3.98 17.23
N ALA A 38 4.35 2.76 17.59
CA ALA A 38 3.15 2.53 18.37
C ALA A 38 3.34 2.86 19.87
N GLU A 39 4.52 2.55 20.43
CA GLU A 39 4.88 2.85 21.82
C GLU A 39 5.15 4.34 22.07
N ASP A 40 5.87 5.03 21.17
CA ASP A 40 6.15 6.47 21.28
C ASP A 40 4.87 7.32 21.21
N ARG A 41 3.80 6.78 20.60
CA ARG A 41 2.48 7.43 20.55
C ARG A 41 1.61 7.12 21.77
N ALA A 42 1.91 6.04 22.50
CA ALA A 42 1.19 5.63 23.71
C ALA A 42 1.88 6.09 25.00
N GLY A 43 3.18 6.39 24.97
CA GLY A 43 4.02 6.66 26.14
C GLY A 43 4.48 8.12 26.31
N GLY A 44 3.99 9.07 25.51
CA GLY A 44 4.36 10.48 25.59
C GLY A 44 3.83 11.18 26.85
N ALA A 45 4.46 10.94 28.01
CA ALA A 45 4.40 11.87 29.13
C ALA A 45 5.08 13.18 28.71
N ALA A 46 4.33 14.28 28.80
CA ALA A 46 4.83 15.61 28.47
C ALA A 46 6.08 15.94 29.31
N PRO A 47 7.17 16.44 28.69
CA PRO A 47 8.29 16.94 29.45
C PRO A 47 7.86 18.16 30.28
N ALA A 48 8.24 18.17 31.55
CA ALA A 48 8.03 19.30 32.45
C ALA A 48 8.71 20.57 31.89
N PRO A 49 8.05 21.75 31.91
CA PRO A 49 8.66 22.97 31.46
C PRO A 49 9.72 23.43 32.48
N ALA A 50 10.89 23.81 31.95
CA ALA A 50 11.95 24.47 32.72
C ALA A 50 11.56 25.92 33.05
N ASP A 51 11.92 26.34 34.26
CA ASP A 51 11.69 27.66 34.83
C ASP A 51 12.15 28.81 33.92
N ALA A 52 11.24 29.77 33.69
CA ALA A 52 11.58 31.10 33.20
C ALA A 52 10.72 32.15 33.91
N THR A 53 11.42 32.98 34.68
CA THR A 53 10.98 34.13 35.46
C THR A 53 10.14 35.13 34.66
N SER A 54 9.00 35.56 35.23
CA SER A 54 8.15 36.70 34.81
C SER A 54 8.50 37.95 35.66
N PRO A 55 8.26 39.20 35.23
CA PRO A 55 6.90 39.79 35.15
C PRO A 55 6.72 40.75 33.92
N ALA A 56 5.58 41.32 33.50
CA ALA A 56 4.27 41.59 34.09
C ALA A 56 3.20 41.84 32.99
N ALA A 57 1.92 41.64 33.38
CA ALA A 57 0.68 42.32 32.97
C ALA A 57 0.07 42.15 31.56
N GLY A 58 -1.18 41.66 31.51
CA GLY A 58 -2.17 42.02 30.48
C GLY A 58 -3.15 40.93 30.01
N GLU A 59 -4.33 40.88 30.64
CA GLU A 59 -5.66 40.55 30.07
C GLU A 59 -6.00 39.13 29.49
N THR A 60 -6.78 38.41 30.30
CA THR A 60 -8.01 37.64 30.01
C THR A 60 -8.36 37.23 28.56
N GLY A 61 -8.40 35.91 28.33
CA GLY A 61 -9.15 35.29 27.23
C GLY A 61 -9.25 33.78 27.42
N ALA A 62 -10.36 33.31 28.02
CA ALA A 62 -10.64 31.90 28.23
C ALA A 62 -10.97 31.19 26.91
N MET A 63 -10.25 30.12 26.58
CA MET A 63 -10.61 29.20 25.49
C MET A 63 -10.51 27.76 26.01
N GLY A 64 -11.63 27.05 25.91
CA GLY A 64 -11.90 25.78 26.58
C GLY A 64 -11.09 24.60 26.07
N THR A 65 -10.90 23.65 26.97
CA THR A 65 -10.35 22.31 26.76
C THR A 65 -11.22 21.49 25.79
N PRO A 66 -10.64 20.85 24.76
CA PRO A 66 -11.38 19.84 23.99
C PRO A 66 -11.52 18.56 24.83
N SER A 67 -12.77 18.20 25.12
CA SER A 67 -13.12 16.89 25.66
C SER A 67 -12.83 15.77 24.65
N PRO A 68 -12.34 14.59 25.09
CA PRO A 68 -12.11 13.44 24.23
C PRO A 68 -13.44 12.88 23.71
N GLN A 69 -13.57 12.86 22.39
CA GLN A 69 -14.75 12.37 21.68
C GLN A 69 -14.79 10.83 21.76
N ARG A 70 -15.73 10.32 22.56
CA ARG A 70 -16.05 8.88 22.63
C ARG A 70 -16.66 8.43 21.30
N THR A 71 -16.08 7.41 20.69
CA THR A 71 -16.65 6.69 19.55
C THR A 71 -17.93 5.96 20.01
N PRO A 72 -19.08 6.11 19.33
CA PRO A 72 -20.29 5.41 19.72
C PRO A 72 -20.22 3.91 19.35
N LYS A 73 -20.59 3.08 20.33
CA LYS A 73 -20.82 1.64 20.19
C LYS A 73 -22.08 1.39 19.36
N PRO A 74 -22.13 0.43 18.41
CA PRO A 74 -23.34 0.16 17.64
C PRO A 74 -24.41 -0.48 18.54
N THR A 75 -25.51 0.22 18.75
CA THR A 75 -26.69 -0.28 19.48
C THR A 75 -27.51 -1.18 18.56
N LYS A 76 -27.73 -2.43 18.98
CA LYS A 76 -28.72 -3.33 18.36
C LYS A 76 -30.11 -2.69 18.48
N SER A 77 -30.78 -2.44 17.36
CA SER A 77 -32.21 -2.10 17.34
C SER A 77 -33.00 -3.27 16.77
N SER A 78 -33.79 -3.89 17.63
CA SER A 78 -34.82 -4.88 17.28
C SER A 78 -36.07 -4.19 16.71
N PRO A 79 -36.96 -4.96 16.04
CA PRO A 79 -37.92 -4.43 15.09
C PRO A 79 -39.28 -4.06 15.71
N ASN A 80 -40.07 -3.35 14.90
CA ASN A 80 -41.54 -3.43 14.78
C ASN A 80 -42.33 -2.16 15.18
N ARG A 81 -42.87 -1.44 14.18
CA ARG A 81 -44.32 -1.26 14.00
C ARG A 81 -44.67 -0.49 12.72
N ARG A 82 -45.77 -0.95 12.09
CA ARG A 82 -46.61 -0.32 11.04
C ARG A 82 -47.10 1.07 11.54
N ASP A 83 -47.48 2.05 10.72
CA ASP A 83 -48.50 2.00 9.67
C ASP A 83 -48.55 3.32 8.85
N THR A 84 -49.09 3.20 7.63
CA THR A 84 -49.90 4.17 6.85
C THR A 84 -49.38 5.56 6.44
N GLY A 85 -49.48 5.84 5.13
CA GLY A 85 -49.75 7.19 4.60
C GLY A 85 -48.86 7.58 3.41
N GLY A 86 -49.46 7.71 2.22
CA GLY A 86 -48.75 7.93 0.96
C GLY A 86 -48.38 9.40 0.68
N GLY A 87 -47.68 9.58 -0.45
CA GLY A 87 -47.32 10.89 -0.98
C GLY A 87 -45.95 10.80 -1.64
N GLY A 88 -45.94 10.72 -2.97
CA GLY A 88 -44.74 10.47 -3.75
C GLY A 88 -43.67 11.56 -3.59
N GLU A 89 -42.43 11.12 -3.51
CA GLU A 89 -41.25 11.90 -3.88
C GLU A 89 -40.22 10.91 -4.43
N GLY A 90 -39.62 11.26 -5.56
CA GLY A 90 -38.74 10.40 -6.34
C GLY A 90 -37.65 9.80 -5.47
N GLY A 91 -37.74 8.49 -5.27
CA GLY A 91 -36.69 7.68 -4.68
C GLY A 91 -35.46 7.74 -5.58
N GLY A 92 -34.64 8.78 -5.38
CA GLY A 92 -33.24 8.76 -5.73
C GLY A 92 -32.60 7.69 -4.88
N THR A 93 -32.71 6.43 -5.30
CA THR A 93 -31.75 5.42 -4.89
C THR A 93 -30.40 6.03 -5.24
N SER A 94 -29.63 6.41 -4.21
CA SER A 94 -28.20 6.63 -4.29
C SER A 94 -27.55 5.30 -4.65
N GLY A 95 -27.85 4.84 -5.86
CA GLY A 95 -27.46 3.57 -6.40
C GLY A 95 -25.97 3.66 -6.60
N ARG A 96 -25.24 2.86 -5.83
CA ARG A 96 -23.83 2.58 -6.08
C ARG A 96 -23.66 2.40 -7.60
N PRO A 97 -22.77 3.17 -8.26
CA PRO A 97 -22.58 3.05 -9.70
C PRO A 97 -22.38 1.59 -10.08
N ALA A 98 -23.14 1.13 -11.07
CA ALA A 98 -23.03 -0.25 -11.54
C ALA A 98 -21.58 -0.54 -11.97
N PRO A 99 -21.04 -1.74 -11.66
CA PRO A 99 -19.73 -2.16 -12.11
C PRO A 99 -19.57 -1.96 -13.62
N ARG A 100 -18.58 -1.18 -14.05
CA ARG A 100 -18.32 -1.00 -15.48
C ARG A 100 -17.49 -2.18 -16.01
N PRO A 101 -17.96 -2.90 -17.05
CA PRO A 101 -17.20 -3.97 -17.69
C PRO A 101 -15.83 -3.47 -18.17
N ILE A 102 -14.81 -4.33 -18.07
CA ILE A 102 -13.47 -4.04 -18.59
C ILE A 102 -13.29 -4.80 -19.90
N PRO A 103 -12.96 -4.13 -21.02
CA PRO A 103 -12.59 -4.79 -22.26
C PRO A 103 -11.43 -5.78 -22.06
N ALA A 104 -11.38 -6.83 -22.87
CA ALA A 104 -10.22 -7.73 -22.91
C ALA A 104 -8.96 -6.97 -23.37
N GLY A 105 -7.79 -7.43 -22.95
CA GLY A 105 -6.49 -6.83 -23.31
C GLY A 105 -5.82 -6.13 -22.13
N PHE A 106 -5.40 -4.88 -22.33
CA PHE A 106 -4.63 -4.12 -21.33
C PHE A 106 -5.37 -2.85 -20.88
N ILE A 107 -5.38 -2.61 -19.57
CA ILE A 107 -5.71 -1.31 -19.00
C ILE A 107 -4.44 -0.45 -19.12
N LYS A 108 -4.55 0.68 -19.82
CA LYS A 108 -3.48 1.66 -19.99
C LYS A 108 -3.66 2.81 -19.00
N ASP A 109 -2.57 3.18 -18.35
CA ASP A 109 -2.46 4.35 -17.50
C ASP A 109 -1.37 5.28 -18.03
N ALA A 110 -1.79 6.25 -18.83
CA ALA A 110 -0.88 7.23 -19.42
C ALA A 110 -0.17 8.08 -18.35
N SER A 111 -0.82 8.31 -17.21
CA SER A 111 -0.25 9.09 -16.09
C SER A 111 0.91 8.32 -15.45
N ALA A 112 0.72 7.02 -15.22
CA ALA A 112 1.72 6.08 -14.73
C ALA A 112 2.77 5.73 -15.80
N GLY A 113 2.44 5.87 -17.09
CA GLY A 113 3.25 5.37 -18.20
C GLY A 113 3.36 3.85 -18.18
N LEU A 114 2.29 3.20 -17.72
CA LEU A 114 2.23 1.75 -17.53
C LEU A 114 0.93 1.19 -18.13
N ALA A 115 0.98 -0.08 -18.51
CA ALA A 115 -0.20 -0.87 -18.83
C ALA A 115 -0.14 -2.22 -18.11
N TYR A 116 -1.30 -2.77 -17.77
CA TYR A 116 -1.42 -4.07 -17.13
C TYR A 116 -2.64 -4.85 -17.65
N PRO A 117 -2.64 -6.19 -17.56
CA PRO A 117 -3.73 -6.98 -18.10
C PRO A 117 -5.08 -6.68 -17.44
N SER A 118 -6.10 -6.46 -18.27
CA SER A 118 -7.49 -6.56 -17.86
C SER A 118 -7.79 -8.00 -17.47
N LYS A 119 -8.46 -8.20 -16.34
CA LYS A 119 -8.86 -9.54 -15.88
C LYS A 119 -10.22 -10.00 -16.41
N GLY A 120 -11.00 -9.10 -17.02
CA GLY A 120 -12.38 -9.38 -17.44
C GLY A 120 -13.30 -9.71 -16.26
N SER A 121 -14.54 -10.13 -16.54
CA SER A 121 -15.49 -10.54 -15.50
C SER A 121 -14.90 -11.63 -14.59
N PRO A 122 -15.08 -11.58 -13.25
CA PRO A 122 -15.94 -10.65 -12.49
C PRO A 122 -15.23 -9.36 -12.04
N TRP A 123 -14.07 -9.01 -12.63
CA TRP A 123 -13.40 -7.76 -12.36
C TRP A 123 -14.06 -6.61 -13.12
N PHE A 124 -14.08 -5.44 -12.50
CA PHE A 124 -14.69 -4.24 -13.05
C PHE A 124 -13.80 -3.02 -12.84
N ARG A 125 -13.94 -2.01 -13.71
CA ARG A 125 -13.17 -0.77 -13.59
C ARG A 125 -13.76 0.07 -12.46
N ALA A 126 -12.91 0.50 -11.54
CA ALA A 126 -13.28 1.45 -10.51
C ALA A 126 -12.69 2.84 -10.82
N ASP A 127 -13.42 3.88 -10.46
CA ASP A 127 -12.93 5.27 -10.52
C ASP A 127 -12.20 5.70 -9.25
N ASP A 128 -12.33 4.90 -8.18
CA ASP A 128 -11.73 5.21 -6.90
C ASP A 128 -10.94 4.03 -6.33
N PHE A 129 -10.02 4.36 -5.43
CA PHE A 129 -9.29 3.43 -4.60
C PHE A 129 -9.32 3.96 -3.18
N GLY A 130 -10.50 3.81 -2.56
CA GLY A 130 -10.74 4.18 -1.17
C GLY A 130 -10.10 5.53 -0.80
N ALA A 131 -9.31 5.52 0.27
CA ALA A 131 -8.63 6.68 0.84
C ALA A 131 -7.35 7.14 0.08
N TYR A 132 -6.81 6.35 -0.86
CA TYR A 132 -5.53 6.65 -1.56
C TYR A 132 -5.73 7.25 -2.95
N ARG A 133 -6.76 8.09 -3.08
CA ARG A 133 -7.22 8.72 -4.32
C ARG A 133 -6.14 9.49 -5.09
N ALA A 134 -5.07 9.95 -4.44
CA ALA A 134 -4.19 10.97 -5.02
C ALA A 134 -3.10 10.44 -5.96
N SER A 135 -2.75 9.15 -5.93
CA SER A 135 -1.56 8.64 -6.66
C SER A 135 -1.85 7.59 -7.73
N TRP A 136 -2.94 6.87 -7.58
CA TRP A 136 -3.36 5.86 -8.55
C TRP A 136 -4.43 6.44 -9.46
N THR A 137 -4.36 6.09 -10.74
CA THR A 137 -5.16 6.72 -11.79
C THR A 137 -5.89 5.70 -12.67
N SER A 138 -5.65 4.41 -12.43
CA SER A 138 -6.35 3.32 -13.08
C SER A 138 -6.46 2.13 -12.14
N TYR A 139 -7.64 1.49 -12.13
CA TYR A 139 -7.93 0.37 -11.24
C TYR A 139 -8.86 -0.64 -11.88
N GLN A 140 -8.72 -1.87 -11.44
CA GLN A 140 -9.75 -2.88 -11.50
C GLN A 140 -9.93 -3.51 -10.13
N LYS A 141 -11.19 -3.78 -9.78
CA LYS A 141 -11.57 -4.40 -8.52
C LYS A 141 -12.38 -5.65 -8.76
N ARG A 142 -12.35 -6.56 -7.80
CA ARG A 142 -13.26 -7.70 -7.71
C ARG A 142 -13.78 -7.77 -6.28
N GLN A 143 -15.10 -7.81 -6.11
CA GLN A 143 -15.69 -7.99 -4.79
C GLN A 143 -15.34 -9.37 -4.24
N VAL A 144 -14.86 -9.40 -3.00
CA VAL A 144 -14.45 -10.60 -2.27
C VAL A 144 -15.50 -10.93 -1.20
N SER A 145 -15.95 -9.92 -0.47
CA SER A 145 -17.08 -10.01 0.46
C SER A 145 -17.96 -8.76 0.37
N ARG A 146 -19.23 -8.92 0.73
CA ARG A 146 -20.19 -7.83 0.91
C ARG A 146 -20.25 -7.36 2.36
N GLU A 147 -19.87 -8.22 3.30
CA GLU A 147 -19.92 -7.99 4.73
C GLU A 147 -18.65 -8.56 5.39
N PRO A 148 -17.67 -7.70 5.77
CA PRO A 148 -17.57 -6.30 5.35
C PRO A 148 -17.36 -6.18 3.84
N ASP A 149 -17.70 -5.02 3.26
CA ASP A 149 -17.46 -4.74 1.84
C ASP A 149 -15.95 -4.75 1.57
N TYR A 150 -15.46 -5.76 0.85
CA TYR A 150 -14.03 -5.99 0.67
C TYR A 150 -13.70 -6.38 -0.77
N TYR A 151 -12.58 -5.88 -1.27
CA TYR A 151 -12.19 -6.00 -2.68
C TYR A 151 -10.76 -6.50 -2.82
N ALA A 152 -10.55 -7.33 -3.84
CA ALA A 152 -9.23 -7.51 -4.43
C ALA A 152 -9.01 -6.42 -5.46
N GLU A 153 -7.81 -5.85 -5.51
CA GLU A 153 -7.54 -4.66 -6.31
C GLU A 153 -6.22 -4.79 -7.09
N ILE A 154 -6.22 -4.24 -8.31
CA ILE A 154 -5.04 -4.08 -9.17
C ILE A 154 -5.12 -2.68 -9.75
N GLY A 155 -4.05 -1.91 -9.65
CA GLY A 155 -4.04 -0.58 -10.25
C GLY A 155 -2.66 -0.03 -10.54
N ALA A 156 -2.64 1.06 -11.30
CA ALA A 156 -1.44 1.79 -11.65
C ALA A 156 -1.59 3.28 -11.37
N GLY A 157 -0.44 3.96 -11.24
CA GLY A 157 -0.36 5.34 -10.79
C GLY A 157 1.02 5.94 -10.95
N ARG A 158 1.18 7.16 -10.44
CA ARG A 158 2.48 7.79 -10.28
C ARG A 158 2.95 7.61 -8.86
N LEU A 159 4.26 7.48 -8.67
CA LEU A 159 4.84 7.49 -7.33
C LEU A 159 4.44 8.81 -6.63
N PRO A 160 3.76 8.76 -5.47
CA PRO A 160 3.34 9.95 -4.70
C PRO A 160 4.49 10.96 -4.55
N GLY A 161 4.22 12.25 -4.74
CA GLY A 161 5.26 13.30 -4.81
C GLY A 161 6.09 13.46 -3.53
N ASP A 162 5.51 13.11 -2.39
CA ASP A 162 6.10 13.13 -1.05
C ASP A 162 7.09 11.98 -0.78
N ILE A 163 7.13 10.95 -1.63
CA ILE A 163 8.12 9.86 -1.51
C ILE A 163 9.45 10.29 -2.12
N GLY A 164 10.54 10.24 -1.38
CA GLY A 164 11.87 10.58 -1.90
C GLY A 164 12.24 9.74 -3.13
N TYR A 165 12.61 10.41 -4.23
CA TYR A 165 13.08 9.75 -5.44
C TYR A 165 14.05 10.66 -6.20
N SER A 166 15.32 10.27 -6.27
CA SER A 166 16.43 11.04 -6.85
C SER A 166 17.02 10.40 -8.12
N GLY A 167 16.41 9.33 -8.63
CA GLY A 167 16.89 8.58 -9.80
C GLY A 167 16.80 7.08 -9.63
N SER A 168 17.24 6.32 -10.65
CA SER A 168 17.06 4.85 -10.65
C SER A 168 17.74 4.13 -9.48
N GLY A 169 18.80 4.70 -8.89
CA GLY A 169 19.45 4.17 -7.68
C GLY A 169 18.56 4.24 -6.42
N SER A 170 17.56 5.13 -6.40
CA SER A 170 16.62 5.29 -5.28
C SER A 170 15.34 4.45 -5.40
N LEU A 171 15.22 3.58 -6.43
CA LEU A 171 14.01 2.79 -6.64
C LEU A 171 13.67 1.87 -5.45
N ARG A 172 14.69 1.26 -4.83
CA ARG A 172 14.50 0.40 -3.67
C ARG A 172 13.88 1.18 -2.50
N SER A 173 14.53 2.26 -2.07
CA SER A 173 14.06 3.06 -0.93
C SER A 173 12.71 3.72 -1.21
N ALA A 174 12.46 4.17 -2.43
CA ALA A 174 11.16 4.69 -2.84
C ALA A 174 10.05 3.62 -2.75
N THR A 175 10.32 2.40 -3.21
CA THR A 175 9.35 1.29 -3.17
C THR A 175 9.09 0.81 -1.75
N GLU A 176 10.13 0.67 -0.94
CA GLU A 176 10.00 0.24 0.46
C GLU A 176 9.30 1.31 1.30
N THR A 177 9.57 2.60 1.06
CA THR A 177 8.83 3.71 1.69
C THR A 177 7.36 3.70 1.29
N LEU A 178 7.06 3.47 0.00
CA LEU A 178 5.69 3.30 -0.47
C LEU A 178 5.01 2.13 0.25
N ALA A 179 5.66 0.96 0.29
CA ALA A 179 5.13 -0.22 1.00
C ALA A 179 4.85 0.07 2.47
N LYS A 180 5.80 0.68 3.20
CA LYS A 180 5.61 1.07 4.61
C LYS A 180 4.40 1.98 4.79
N ARG A 181 4.22 2.97 3.91
CA ARG A 181 3.05 3.86 3.94
C ARG A 181 1.73 3.11 3.74
N TYR A 182 1.66 2.15 2.82
CA TYR A 182 0.44 1.33 2.62
C TYR A 182 0.14 0.45 3.82
N LEU A 183 1.17 -0.17 4.38
CA LEU A 183 1.04 -1.09 5.51
C LEU A 183 0.70 -0.37 6.83
N ALA A 184 1.10 0.89 6.97
CA ALA A 184 0.81 1.68 8.18
C ALA A 184 -0.62 2.25 8.22
N ASP A 185 -1.37 2.20 7.11
CA ASP A 185 -2.70 2.78 7.06
C ASP A 185 -3.76 1.80 7.55
N ARG A 186 -4.25 2.08 8.75
CA ARG A 186 -5.29 1.31 9.44
C ARG A 186 -6.67 1.40 8.76
N GLY A 187 -6.88 2.38 7.89
CA GLY A 187 -8.06 2.48 7.04
C GLY A 187 -8.02 1.53 5.84
N LEU A 188 -6.84 1.05 5.44
CA LEU A 188 -6.69 0.01 4.41
C LEU A 188 -6.55 -1.38 4.99
N TYR A 189 -5.68 -1.53 5.99
CA TYR A 189 -5.41 -2.82 6.59
C TYR A 189 -5.72 -2.81 8.08
N PRO A 190 -6.57 -3.72 8.55
CA PRO A 190 -6.68 -4.00 9.96
C PRO A 190 -5.35 -4.60 10.46
N ASP A 191 -5.25 -4.88 11.76
CA ASP A 191 -4.05 -5.45 12.36
C ASP A 191 -3.57 -6.69 11.59
N HIS A 192 -2.29 -6.75 11.27
CA HIS A 192 -1.75 -7.81 10.43
C HIS A 192 -0.30 -8.14 10.78
N ARG A 193 0.12 -9.34 10.37
CA ARG A 193 1.50 -9.82 10.46
C ARG A 193 2.06 -10.04 9.07
N LEU A 194 3.26 -9.53 8.81
CA LEU A 194 3.94 -9.72 7.54
C LEU A 194 4.67 -11.07 7.50
N SER A 195 4.55 -11.78 6.40
CA SER A 195 5.38 -12.93 6.05
C SER A 195 5.71 -12.92 4.55
N GLY A 196 6.61 -13.80 4.10
CA GLY A 196 6.91 -13.96 2.67
C GLY A 196 7.38 -12.68 1.96
N VAL A 197 8.12 -11.82 2.67
CA VAL A 197 8.58 -10.54 2.13
C VAL A 197 9.62 -10.76 1.03
N VAL A 198 9.39 -10.17 -0.13
CA VAL A 198 10.30 -10.13 -1.27
C VAL A 198 10.55 -8.67 -1.62
N SER A 199 11.81 -8.25 -1.71
CA SER A 199 12.24 -6.93 -2.18
C SER A 199 13.37 -7.14 -3.17
N SER A 200 13.17 -6.80 -4.44
CA SER A 200 14.12 -7.17 -5.50
C SER A 200 14.10 -6.20 -6.68
N ALA A 201 15.26 -6.02 -7.31
CA ALA A 201 15.36 -5.34 -8.59
C ALA A 201 14.66 -6.14 -9.69
N ARG A 202 14.01 -5.42 -10.63
CA ARG A 202 13.36 -5.99 -11.81
C ARG A 202 13.61 -5.11 -13.03
N THR A 203 13.28 -5.65 -14.20
CA THR A 203 13.18 -4.90 -15.45
C THR A 203 11.78 -5.04 -16.01
N VAL A 204 11.26 -3.96 -16.58
CA VAL A 204 9.97 -3.92 -17.30
C VAL A 204 10.22 -3.21 -18.61
N ASP A 205 10.12 -3.93 -19.72
CA ASP A 205 10.43 -3.44 -21.08
C ASP A 205 11.77 -2.67 -21.14
N GLY A 206 12.82 -3.27 -20.56
CA GLY A 206 14.17 -2.68 -20.48
C GLY A 206 14.34 -1.56 -19.46
N ARG A 207 13.27 -1.10 -18.80
CA ARG A 207 13.35 -0.08 -17.75
C ARG A 207 13.62 -0.70 -16.38
N ARG A 208 14.52 -0.06 -15.62
CA ARG A 208 14.79 -0.43 -14.23
C ARG A 208 13.53 -0.28 -13.39
N ALA A 209 13.23 -1.29 -12.60
CA ALA A 209 12.12 -1.28 -11.66
C ALA A 209 12.55 -1.90 -10.33
N TRP A 210 11.77 -1.66 -9.30
CA TRP A 210 11.90 -2.36 -8.03
C TRP A 210 10.55 -2.96 -7.64
N TYR A 211 10.61 -4.22 -7.24
CA TYR A 211 9.46 -5.02 -6.84
C TYR A 211 9.51 -5.28 -5.34
N TYR A 212 8.38 -5.05 -4.68
CA TYR A 212 8.15 -5.43 -3.30
C TYR A 212 6.89 -6.29 -3.24
N SER A 213 6.90 -7.36 -2.44
CA SER A 213 5.67 -8.04 -2.06
C SER A 213 5.75 -8.61 -0.67
N ALA A 214 4.61 -8.76 -0.03
CA ALA A 214 4.46 -9.42 1.26
C ALA A 214 3.13 -10.14 1.33
N VAL A 215 3.05 -11.13 2.22
CA VAL A 215 1.78 -11.71 2.67
C VAL A 215 1.41 -11.04 3.99
N LEU A 216 0.24 -10.43 4.03
CA LEU A 216 -0.39 -9.88 5.22
C LEU A 216 -1.29 -10.97 5.80
N ASN A 217 -1.03 -11.38 7.03
CA ASN A 217 -1.85 -12.36 7.74
C ASN A 217 -2.69 -11.62 8.77
N PHE A 218 -3.99 -11.91 8.85
CA PHE A 218 -4.95 -11.21 9.71
C PHE A 218 -5.41 -12.15 10.84
N PRO A 219 -4.79 -12.12 12.04
CA PRO A 219 -5.13 -13.03 13.14
C PRO A 219 -6.61 -12.96 13.56
N GLN A 220 -7.19 -11.77 13.50
CA GLN A 220 -8.59 -11.49 13.84
C GLN A 220 -9.60 -12.03 12.82
N ALA A 221 -9.18 -12.47 11.64
CA ALA A 221 -10.10 -12.88 10.56
C ALA A 221 -11.08 -13.97 11.00
N ALA A 222 -10.65 -14.92 11.83
CA ALA A 222 -11.50 -15.99 12.34
C ALA A 222 -12.55 -15.48 13.33
N GLU A 223 -12.16 -14.58 14.23
CA GLU A 223 -13.04 -13.98 15.24
C GLU A 223 -14.07 -13.04 14.59
N GLU A 224 -13.66 -12.35 13.53
CA GLU A 224 -14.49 -11.43 12.75
C GLU A 224 -15.31 -12.13 11.64
N GLY A 225 -15.19 -13.45 11.51
CA GLY A 225 -15.94 -14.24 10.53
C GLY A 225 -15.60 -13.95 9.06
N TRP A 226 -14.41 -13.43 8.77
CA TRP A 226 -13.99 -13.14 7.40
C TRP A 226 -13.74 -14.41 6.59
N SER A 227 -14.10 -14.38 5.31
CA SER A 227 -13.89 -15.51 4.39
C SER A 227 -12.45 -15.62 3.88
N TRP A 228 -11.55 -14.72 4.29
CA TRP A 228 -10.12 -14.69 3.94
C TRP A 228 -9.31 -14.49 5.21
N LYS A 229 -8.09 -15.05 5.24
CA LYS A 229 -7.21 -14.99 6.44
C LYS A 229 -5.91 -14.27 6.17
N SER A 230 -5.57 -14.13 4.90
CA SER A 230 -4.37 -13.45 4.45
C SER A 230 -4.60 -12.76 3.12
N GLU A 231 -3.70 -11.85 2.79
CA GLU A 231 -3.67 -11.15 1.52
C GLU A 231 -2.25 -11.04 1.00
N LYS A 232 -2.06 -11.24 -0.30
CA LYS A 232 -0.80 -10.91 -0.96
C LYS A 232 -0.84 -9.48 -1.50
N MET A 233 -0.03 -8.61 -0.90
CA MET A 233 0.24 -7.27 -1.42
C MET A 233 1.51 -7.29 -2.27
N ALA A 234 1.48 -6.60 -3.40
CA ALA A 234 2.67 -6.37 -4.20
C ALA A 234 2.68 -4.96 -4.79
N LEU A 235 3.88 -4.43 -4.95
CA LEU A 235 4.18 -3.11 -5.49
C LEU A 235 5.31 -3.24 -6.52
N LEU A 236 5.20 -2.47 -7.59
CA LEU A 236 6.22 -2.31 -8.60
C LEU A 236 6.40 -0.82 -8.87
N VAL A 237 7.62 -0.31 -8.70
CA VAL A 237 7.97 1.07 -9.06
C VAL A 237 8.92 1.02 -10.24
N VAL A 238 8.52 1.62 -11.36
CA VAL A 238 9.24 1.60 -12.64
C VAL A 238 9.84 2.98 -12.89
N HIS A 239 11.15 3.02 -13.13
CA HIS A 239 11.85 4.23 -13.52
C HIS A 239 11.30 4.80 -14.83
N ARG A 240 11.08 6.11 -14.86
CA ARG A 240 10.76 6.85 -16.09
C ARG A 240 11.73 8.04 -16.23
N PRO A 241 12.68 8.03 -17.17
CA PRO A 241 13.59 9.15 -17.38
C PRO A 241 12.83 10.46 -17.60
N GLY A 242 13.23 11.52 -16.90
CA GLY A 242 12.58 12.84 -16.99
C GLY A 242 11.15 12.92 -16.45
N ARG A 243 10.62 11.85 -15.84
CA ARG A 243 9.25 11.80 -15.29
C ARG A 243 9.24 11.16 -13.91
N ARG A 244 8.18 11.41 -13.14
CA ARG A 244 7.94 10.71 -11.87
C ARG A 244 7.84 9.20 -12.13
N PRO A 245 8.39 8.29 -11.29
CA PRO A 245 8.23 6.86 -11.53
C PRO A 245 6.77 6.42 -11.67
N GLY A 246 6.54 5.43 -12.53
CA GLY A 246 5.25 4.74 -12.61
C GLY A 246 5.17 3.72 -11.48
N THR A 247 3.98 3.55 -10.91
CA THR A 247 3.72 2.58 -9.84
C THR A 247 2.61 1.65 -10.26
N MET A 248 2.72 0.38 -9.89
CA MET A 248 1.64 -0.59 -9.95
C MET A 248 1.51 -1.25 -8.58
N PHE A 249 0.28 -1.55 -8.17
CA PHE A 249 0.01 -2.28 -6.94
C PHE A 249 -1.01 -3.40 -7.18
N THR A 250 -0.96 -4.40 -6.33
CA THR A 250 -1.98 -5.45 -6.25
C THR A 250 -2.23 -5.84 -4.80
N THR A 251 -3.49 -6.12 -4.47
CA THR A 251 -3.95 -6.62 -3.16
C THR A 251 -4.90 -7.78 -3.43
N ILE A 252 -4.45 -9.02 -3.16
CA ILE A 252 -5.20 -10.23 -3.55
C ILE A 252 -5.40 -11.14 -2.33
N PRO A 253 -6.63 -11.27 -1.82
CA PRO A 253 -6.93 -12.13 -0.67
C PRO A 253 -6.74 -13.61 -1.00
N ASP A 254 -6.42 -14.42 0.00
CA ASP A 254 -6.14 -15.85 -0.14
C ASP A 254 -7.32 -16.72 -0.56
N VAL A 255 -8.54 -16.25 -0.32
CA VAL A 255 -9.77 -16.86 -0.89
C VAL A 255 -9.80 -16.76 -2.42
N LEU A 256 -8.98 -15.89 -3.01
CA LEU A 256 -8.71 -15.86 -4.45
C LEU A 256 -7.35 -16.49 -4.76
N ASN A 257 -7.14 -16.86 -6.02
CA ASN A 257 -5.81 -17.27 -6.48
C ASN A 257 -4.84 -16.08 -6.42
N THR A 258 -3.98 -16.03 -5.40
CA THR A 258 -3.03 -14.92 -5.16
C THR A 258 -2.00 -14.71 -6.28
N SER A 259 -1.80 -15.70 -7.15
CA SER A 259 -0.98 -15.53 -8.36
C SER A 259 -1.55 -14.49 -9.32
N ILE A 260 -2.84 -14.15 -9.24
CA ILE A 260 -3.47 -13.10 -10.06
C ILE A 260 -2.70 -11.78 -9.99
N GLY A 261 -2.29 -11.38 -8.78
CA GLY A 261 -1.57 -10.13 -8.54
C GLY A 261 -0.14 -10.19 -9.06
N THR A 262 0.59 -11.26 -8.73
CA THR A 262 1.96 -11.46 -9.23
C THR A 262 1.99 -11.53 -10.76
N ASN A 263 1.05 -12.22 -11.39
CA ASN A 263 0.93 -12.29 -12.85
C ASN A 263 0.59 -10.94 -13.47
N ALA A 264 -0.21 -10.11 -12.79
CA ALA A 264 -0.51 -8.75 -13.26
C ALA A 264 0.75 -7.88 -13.26
N ILE A 265 1.55 -7.94 -12.19
CA ILE A 265 2.83 -7.21 -12.11
C ILE A 265 3.85 -7.73 -13.12
N SER A 266 3.98 -9.06 -13.27
CA SER A 266 4.92 -9.66 -14.24
C SER A 266 4.56 -9.35 -15.69
N ALA A 267 3.28 -9.12 -15.99
CA ALA A 267 2.80 -8.74 -17.31
C ALA A 267 2.69 -7.23 -17.51
N ALA A 268 3.15 -6.41 -16.54
CA ALA A 268 3.18 -4.97 -16.69
C ALA A 268 4.02 -4.56 -17.89
N ARG A 269 3.59 -3.50 -18.58
CA ARG A 269 4.28 -2.92 -19.73
C ARG A 269 4.51 -1.44 -19.53
N VAL A 270 5.55 -0.91 -20.14
CA VAL A 270 5.80 0.52 -20.26
C VAL A 270 5.03 1.04 -21.49
N LEU A 271 4.44 2.23 -21.34
CA LEU A 271 3.81 2.97 -22.45
C LEU A 271 4.80 3.90 -23.17
#